data_AF-C0XFR3-F1
#
_entry.id   AF-C0XFR3-F1
#
_cell.length_a   1.000
_cell.length_b   1.000
_cell.length_c   1.000
_cell.angle_alpha   90.00
_cell.angle_beta   90.00
_cell.angle_gamma   90.00
#
_symmetry.space_group_name_H-M   'P 1'
#
loop_
_entity.id
_entity.type
_entity.pdbx_description
1 polymer ?
#
loop_
_entity_poly.entity_id
_entity_poly.type
_entity_poly.pdbx_seq_one_letter_code
_entity_poly.pdbx_strand_id
1 'polypeptide(L)'
;MEAGQMDARWAHFYQKSYRERLDLIADFSGLNSDQVALLKTTNAKTFGHLIENYLTDYALPEGIVTNMKVNNRQYLVPMVTEEPSVIAAASNGGKLLSGDMGIKASVKQRLLSGQIILKDISDERQLREFISDRQQALIGIANNSHPRI
;
A
#
# COMPACT_ATOMS: atom_id res chain seq x y z
N MET A 1 21.69 25.56 9.96
CA MET A 1 20.65 24.92 9.12
C MET A 1 21.37 23.93 8.24
N GLU A 2 21.38 22.65 8.61
CA GLU A 2 22.04 21.61 7.81
C GLU A 2 21.07 21.08 6.76
N ALA A 3 21.51 21.11 5.50
CA ALA A 3 20.83 20.50 4.37
C ALA A 3 20.57 19.01 4.63
N GLY A 4 19.40 18.52 4.19
CA GLY A 4 18.85 17.18 4.43
C GLY A 4 19.88 16.05 4.57
N GLN A 5 20.27 15.76 5.81
CA GLN A 5 21.19 14.68 6.11
C GLN A 5 20.46 13.35 5.95
N MET A 6 20.88 12.58 4.96
CA MET A 6 20.46 11.20 4.75
C MET A 6 20.77 10.40 6.01
N ASP A 7 19.79 9.65 6.54
CA ASP A 7 20.01 8.84 7.73
C ASP A 7 21.06 7.77 7.41
N ALA A 8 22.24 7.92 8.02
CA ALA A 8 23.43 7.14 7.73
C ALA A 8 23.21 5.63 7.95
N ARG A 9 22.18 5.25 8.73
CA ARG A 9 21.82 3.85 8.98
C ARG A 9 21.47 3.08 7.71
N TRP A 10 20.99 3.75 6.66
CA TRP A 10 20.61 3.14 5.37
C TRP A 10 21.76 3.06 4.36
N ALA A 11 22.93 3.63 4.68
CA ALA A 11 24.08 3.57 3.81
C ALA A 11 24.49 2.10 3.56
N HIS A 12 24.71 1.77 2.29
CA HIS A 12 25.10 0.43 1.85
C HIS A 12 24.18 -0.69 2.38
N PHE A 13 22.88 -0.42 2.58
CA PHE A 13 21.93 -1.38 3.14
C PHE A 13 21.92 -2.74 2.42
N TYR A 14 22.06 -2.74 1.09
CA TYR A 14 22.12 -3.97 0.29
C TYR A 14 23.36 -4.85 0.56
N GLN A 15 24.43 -4.28 1.14
CA GLN A 15 25.65 -5.01 1.50
C GLN A 15 25.56 -5.60 2.92
N LYS A 16 24.58 -5.18 3.73
CA LYS A 16 24.40 -5.66 5.11
C LYS A 16 23.86 -7.08 5.12
N SER A 17 24.24 -7.85 6.14
CA SER A 17 23.69 -9.19 6.36
C SER A 17 22.18 -9.14 6.55
N TYR A 18 21.51 -10.27 6.31
CA TYR A 18 20.06 -10.38 6.52
C TYR A 18 19.64 -9.99 7.95
N ARG A 19 20.41 -10.41 8.96
CA ARG A 19 20.16 -10.08 10.36
C ARG A 19 20.27 -8.57 10.61
N GLU A 20 21.36 -7.94 10.17
CA GLU A 20 21.54 -6.49 10.33
C GLU A 20 20.44 -5.70 9.63
N ARG A 21 19.99 -6.15 8.46
CA ARG A 21 18.85 -5.54 7.76
C ARG A 21 17.57 -5.62 8.59
N LEU A 22 17.25 -6.79 9.13
CA LEU A 22 16.07 -6.95 10.01
C LEU A 22 16.15 -6.10 11.27
N ASP A 23 17.31 -6.07 11.93
CA ASP A 23 17.50 -5.30 13.17
C ASP A 23 17.30 -3.80 12.91
N LEU A 24 17.82 -3.27 11.79
CA LEU A 24 17.62 -1.87 11.37
C LEU A 24 16.15 -1.56 11.03
N ILE A 25 15.47 -2.47 10.33
CA ILE A 25 14.05 -2.31 9.98
C ILE A 25 13.19 -2.31 11.26
N ALA A 26 13.47 -3.23 12.18
CA ALA A 26 12.74 -3.38 13.43
C ALA A 26 12.89 -2.13 14.31
N ASP A 27 14.13 -1.64 14.47
CA ASP A 27 14.42 -0.40 15.23
C ASP A 27 13.69 0.81 14.63
N PHE A 28 13.84 1.04 13.32
CA PHE A 28 13.21 2.18 12.65
C PHE A 28 11.68 2.13 12.71
N SER A 29 11.09 0.93 12.59
CA SER A 29 9.63 0.77 12.49
C SER A 29 8.96 0.49 13.83
N GLY A 30 9.73 0.38 14.93
CA GLY A 30 9.21 0.06 16.25
C GLY A 30 8.60 -1.33 16.35
N LEU A 31 9.14 -2.31 15.62
CA LEU A 31 8.62 -3.69 15.64
C LEU A 31 8.99 -4.40 16.94
N ASN A 32 8.03 -5.13 17.52
CA ASN A 32 8.28 -6.01 18.64
C ASN A 32 8.85 -7.37 18.19
N SER A 33 9.27 -8.20 19.16
CA SER A 33 9.86 -9.52 18.89
C SER A 33 8.95 -10.44 18.09
N ASP A 34 7.65 -10.41 18.34
CA ASP A 34 6.67 -11.28 17.70
C ASP A 34 6.46 -10.88 16.24
N GLN A 35 6.46 -9.58 15.95
CA GLN A 35 6.41 -9.04 14.59
C GLN A 35 7.67 -9.36 13.81
N VAL A 36 8.86 -9.26 14.42
CA VAL A 36 10.12 -9.67 13.78
C VAL A 36 10.16 -11.18 13.55
N ALA A 37 9.60 -11.97 14.47
CA ALA A 37 9.47 -13.41 14.28
C ALA A 37 8.54 -13.72 13.11
N LEU A 38 7.41 -13.01 12.96
CA LEU A 38 6.47 -13.17 11.87
C LEU A 38 7.12 -12.97 10.49
N LEU A 39 8.01 -11.98 10.34
CA LEU A 39 8.75 -11.73 9.09
C LEU A 39 9.65 -12.91 8.66
N LYS A 40 9.96 -13.83 9.58
CA LYS A 40 10.77 -15.03 9.31
C LYS A 40 9.92 -16.27 9.04
N THR A 41 8.59 -16.18 9.24
CA THR A 41 7.69 -17.33 9.07
C THR A 41 7.10 -17.39 7.67
N THR A 42 7.09 -18.59 7.08
CA THR A 42 6.35 -18.92 5.86
C THR A 42 5.18 -19.81 6.26
N ASN A 43 3.99 -19.26 6.52
CA ASN A 43 2.92 -20.02 7.17
C ASN A 43 1.72 -20.30 6.26
N ALA A 44 1.85 -21.36 5.45
CA ALA A 44 0.86 -21.82 4.47
C ALA A 44 -0.51 -22.17 5.07
N LYS A 45 -0.53 -22.65 6.31
CA LYS A 45 -1.79 -23.05 6.98
C LYS A 45 -2.75 -21.88 7.23
N THR A 46 -2.25 -20.66 7.33
CA THR A 46 -3.09 -19.50 7.55
C THR A 46 -3.83 -19.11 6.28
N PHE A 47 -3.31 -19.37 5.08
CA PHE A 47 -3.86 -18.80 3.84
C PHE A 47 -4.91 -19.65 3.15
N GLY A 48 -5.15 -20.88 3.61
CA GLY A 48 -6.14 -21.78 2.99
C GLY A 48 -7.58 -21.28 3.01
N HIS A 49 -7.91 -20.27 3.83
CA HIS A 49 -9.24 -19.65 3.86
C HIS A 49 -9.38 -18.44 2.93
N LEU A 50 -8.28 -17.98 2.31
CA LEU A 50 -8.30 -16.81 1.43
C LEU A 50 -8.87 -17.14 0.04
N ILE A 51 -8.70 -18.38 -0.42
CA ILE A 51 -9.13 -18.83 -1.74
C ILE A 51 -9.76 -20.22 -1.67
N GLU A 52 -10.53 -20.57 -2.69
CA GLU A 52 -11.05 -21.93 -2.88
C GLU A 52 -9.99 -22.84 -3.52
N ASN A 53 -10.10 -24.16 -3.32
CA ASN A 53 -9.20 -25.19 -3.87
C ASN A 53 -7.70 -24.94 -3.60
N TYR A 54 -7.39 -24.41 -2.42
CA TYR A 54 -6.02 -24.16 -1.99
C TYR A 54 -5.15 -25.43 -2.04
N LEU A 55 -3.98 -25.33 -2.66
CA LEU A 55 -3.00 -26.42 -2.78
C LEU A 55 -1.69 -26.10 -2.05
N THR A 56 -1.13 -24.91 -2.30
CA THR A 56 0.13 -24.44 -1.72
C THR A 56 0.26 -22.93 -1.93
N ASP A 57 1.14 -22.29 -1.15
CA ASP A 57 1.60 -20.93 -1.41
C ASP A 57 2.63 -20.89 -2.54
N TYR A 58 2.72 -19.74 -3.21
CA TYR A 58 3.80 -19.38 -4.12
C TYR A 58 4.53 -18.16 -3.58
N ALA A 59 5.79 -18.32 -3.16
CA ALA A 59 6.57 -17.25 -2.54
C ALA A 59 7.26 -16.38 -3.59
N LEU A 60 7.22 -15.06 -3.39
CA LEU A 60 8.01 -14.06 -4.11
C LEU A 60 8.96 -13.35 -3.14
N PRO A 61 10.16 -12.92 -3.59
CA PRO A 61 11.07 -12.16 -2.74
C PRO A 61 10.43 -10.85 -2.29
N GLU A 62 10.53 -10.58 -0.99
CA GLU A 62 10.23 -9.27 -0.41
C GLU A 62 11.54 -8.56 -0.02
N GLY A 63 11.63 -7.29 -0.35
CA GLY A 63 12.66 -6.41 0.17
C GLY A 63 12.10 -5.05 0.54
N ILE A 64 12.97 -4.16 0.99
CA ILE A 64 12.60 -2.83 1.47
C ILE A 64 13.27 -1.76 0.60
N VAL A 65 12.47 -0.83 0.10
CA VAL A 65 12.97 0.42 -0.47
C VAL A 65 13.32 1.37 0.67
N THR A 66 14.58 1.81 0.67
CA THR A 66 15.10 2.79 1.65
C THR A 66 15.09 4.21 1.07
N ASN A 67 15.33 5.21 1.93
CA ASN A 67 15.47 6.63 1.55
C ASN A 67 14.19 7.29 0.99
N MET A 68 13.02 6.66 1.15
CA MET A 68 11.78 7.27 0.70
C MET A 68 11.37 8.39 1.65
N LYS A 69 11.16 9.60 1.11
CA LYS A 69 10.68 10.76 1.87
C LYS A 69 9.47 11.36 1.15
N VAL A 70 8.33 11.42 1.83
CA VAL A 70 7.08 11.98 1.28
C VAL A 70 6.51 12.97 2.28
N ASN A 71 6.24 14.20 1.83
CA ASN A 71 5.72 15.30 2.66
C ASN A 71 6.53 15.50 3.96
N ASN A 72 7.85 15.56 3.82
CA ASN A 72 8.82 15.68 4.92
C ASN A 72 8.84 14.51 5.93
N ARG A 73 8.20 13.37 5.64
CA ARG A 73 8.25 12.17 6.47
C ARG A 73 9.01 11.05 5.77
N GLN A 74 9.91 10.40 6.49
CA GLN A 74 10.67 9.24 6.01
C GLN A 74 9.85 7.96 6.12
N TYR A 75 10.00 7.07 5.15
CA TYR A 75 9.34 5.78 5.08
C TYR A 75 10.32 4.70 4.64
N LEU A 76 10.12 3.50 5.18
CA LEU A 76 10.54 2.25 4.55
C LEU A 76 9.35 1.71 3.78
N VAL A 77 9.56 1.33 2.52
CA VAL A 77 8.47 0.82 1.67
C VAL A 77 8.75 -0.66 1.36
N PRO A 78 7.96 -1.59 1.93
CA PRO A 78 7.99 -2.98 1.54
C PRO A 78 7.62 -3.15 0.06
N MET A 79 8.36 -4.01 -0.64
CA MET A 79 8.16 -4.28 -2.05
C MET A 79 8.42 -5.75 -2.35
N VAL A 80 7.46 -6.39 -3.01
CA VAL A 80 7.52 -7.80 -3.44
C VAL A 80 7.72 -7.85 -4.94
N THR A 81 8.82 -8.43 -5.40
CA THR A 81 9.17 -8.54 -6.83
C THR A 81 10.26 -9.59 -7.05
N GLU A 82 10.20 -10.28 -8.18
CA GLU A 82 11.21 -11.21 -8.66
C GLU A 82 12.33 -10.55 -9.47
N GLU A 83 12.09 -9.35 -9.99
CA GLU A 83 13.00 -8.70 -10.93
C GLU A 83 14.22 -8.10 -10.21
N PRO A 84 15.45 -8.51 -10.57
CA PRO A 84 16.65 -7.92 -10.01
C PRO A 84 16.69 -6.41 -10.25
N SER A 85 17.36 -5.68 -9.36
CA SER A 85 17.59 -4.23 -9.42
C SER A 85 16.38 -3.31 -9.17
N VAL A 86 15.14 -3.77 -9.24
CA VAL A 86 13.94 -2.89 -9.03
C VAL A 86 13.99 -2.16 -7.70
N ILE A 87 14.18 -2.88 -6.59
CA ILE A 87 14.25 -2.30 -5.24
C ILE A 87 15.47 -1.39 -5.08
N ALA A 88 16.59 -1.74 -5.71
CA ALA A 88 17.82 -0.94 -5.68
C ALA A 88 17.65 0.38 -6.43
N ALA A 89 17.04 0.33 -7.62
CA ALA A 89 16.71 1.50 -8.42
C ALA A 89 15.71 2.42 -7.70
N ALA A 90 14.66 1.85 -7.09
CA ALA A 90 13.71 2.61 -6.29
C ALA A 90 14.38 3.28 -5.07
N SER A 91 15.28 2.58 -4.39
CA SER A 91 16.03 3.12 -3.24
C SER A 91 16.99 4.25 -3.63
N ASN A 92 17.62 4.13 -4.80
CA ASN A 92 18.45 5.19 -5.38
C ASN A 92 17.60 6.40 -5.80
N GLY A 93 16.46 6.17 -6.44
CA GLY A 93 15.50 7.23 -6.77
C GLY A 93 15.00 7.98 -5.53
N GLY A 94 14.65 7.25 -4.47
CA GLY A 94 14.28 7.83 -3.17
C GLY A 94 15.38 8.74 -2.61
N LYS A 95 16.63 8.29 -2.66
CA LYS A 95 17.81 9.09 -2.27
C LYS A 95 17.98 10.35 -3.13
N LEU A 96 17.82 10.24 -4.45
CA LEU A 96 17.91 11.41 -5.34
C LEU A 96 16.82 12.46 -5.05
N LEU A 97 15.64 12.00 -4.61
CA LEU A 97 14.49 12.85 -4.31
C LEU A 97 14.42 13.27 -2.83
N SER A 98 15.40 12.93 -1.99
CA SER A 98 15.32 13.09 -0.52
C SER A 98 15.61 14.50 0.00
N GLY A 99 15.38 15.55 -0.81
CA GLY A 99 15.56 16.95 -0.38
C GLY A 99 14.68 17.35 0.80
N ASP A 100 14.65 18.64 1.15
CA ASP A 100 14.01 19.13 2.39
C ASP A 100 12.57 18.63 2.58
N MET A 101 11.77 18.56 1.51
CA MET A 101 10.40 18.05 1.57
C MET A 101 10.24 16.60 1.08
N GLY A 102 11.26 16.03 0.45
CA GLY A 102 11.11 14.81 -0.33
C GLY A 102 10.12 14.98 -1.50
N ILE A 103 9.45 13.89 -1.85
CA ILE A 103 8.32 13.87 -2.77
C ILE A 103 7.13 14.59 -2.13
N LYS A 104 6.46 15.49 -2.86
CA LYS A 104 5.21 16.13 -2.43
C LYS A 104 4.01 15.37 -2.97
N ALA A 105 3.10 14.95 -2.10
CA ALA A 105 1.90 14.21 -2.48
C ALA A 105 0.66 14.74 -1.73
N SER A 106 -0.50 14.73 -2.38
CA SER A 106 -1.79 15.08 -1.76
C SER A 106 -2.90 14.19 -2.29
N VAL A 107 -3.88 13.88 -1.44
CA VAL A 107 -5.07 13.12 -1.81
C VAL A 107 -6.21 14.10 -2.01
N LYS A 108 -6.74 14.21 -3.24
CA LYS A 108 -7.83 15.14 -3.55
C LYS A 108 -9.18 14.61 -3.05
N GLN A 109 -9.45 13.32 -3.26
CA GLN A 109 -10.67 12.64 -2.86
C GLN A 109 -10.36 11.15 -2.59
N ARG A 110 -11.13 10.52 -1.71
CA ARG A 110 -11.09 9.07 -1.42
C ARG A 110 -12.50 8.51 -1.51
N LEU A 111 -12.98 8.36 -2.75
CA LEU A 111 -14.32 7.83 -3.05
C LEU A 111 -14.17 6.52 -3.82
N LEU A 112 -15.10 5.60 -3.58
CA LEU A 112 -15.24 4.35 -4.34
C LEU A 112 -16.50 4.44 -5.20
N SER A 113 -16.43 3.86 -6.40
CA SER A 113 -17.56 3.84 -7.33
C SER A 113 -18.15 2.44 -7.39
N GLY A 114 -19.45 2.33 -7.09
CA GLY A 114 -20.26 1.16 -7.45
C GLY A 114 -21.05 1.44 -8.73
N GLN A 115 -21.33 0.41 -9.54
CA GLN A 115 -22.07 0.55 -10.78
C GLN A 115 -23.28 -0.38 -10.78
N ILE A 116 -24.43 0.15 -11.20
CA ILE A 116 -25.65 -0.60 -11.44
C ILE A 116 -25.93 -0.54 -12.94
N ILE A 117 -25.90 -1.70 -13.61
CA ILE A 117 -26.15 -1.81 -15.04
C ILE A 117 -27.62 -2.16 -15.24
N LEU A 118 -28.35 -1.26 -15.90
CA LEU A 118 -29.74 -1.47 -16.30
C LEU A 118 -29.76 -1.83 -17.79
N LYS A 119 -30.50 -2.89 -18.15
CA LYS A 119 -30.67 -3.37 -19.53
C LYS A 119 -32.10 -3.14 -20.00
N ASP A 120 -32.30 -3.22 -21.31
CA ASP A 120 -33.62 -3.16 -21.97
C ASP A 120 -34.41 -1.88 -21.66
N ILE A 121 -33.70 -0.74 -21.57
CA ILE A 121 -34.30 0.57 -21.31
C ILE A 121 -34.88 1.14 -22.60
N SER A 122 -36.20 1.25 -22.66
CA SER A 122 -36.91 1.78 -23.84
C SER A 122 -36.89 3.31 -23.94
N ASP A 123 -36.81 4.03 -22.81
CA ASP A 123 -36.68 5.49 -22.76
C ASP A 123 -35.62 5.91 -21.73
N GLU A 124 -34.43 6.23 -22.22
CA GLU A 124 -33.30 6.65 -21.38
C GLU A 124 -33.55 8.00 -20.68
N ARG A 125 -34.31 8.91 -21.30
CA ARG A 125 -34.57 10.24 -20.73
C ARG A 125 -35.40 10.11 -19.47
N GLN A 126 -36.47 9.32 -19.54
CA GLN A 126 -37.34 9.06 -18.39
C GLN A 126 -36.56 8.42 -17.24
N LEU A 127 -35.63 7.49 -17.55
CA LEU A 127 -34.78 6.87 -16.53
C LEU A 127 -33.85 7.89 -15.87
N ARG A 128 -33.22 8.77 -16.65
CA ARG A 128 -32.34 9.82 -16.12
C ARG A 128 -33.09 10.79 -15.22
N GLU A 129 -34.28 11.22 -15.64
CA GLU A 129 -35.17 12.06 -14.84
C GLU A 129 -35.56 11.36 -13.53
N PHE A 130 -35.98 10.10 -13.60
CA PHE A 130 -36.32 9.30 -12.41
C PHE A 130 -35.16 9.23 -11.40
N ILE A 131 -33.93 8.97 -11.87
CA ILE A 131 -32.74 8.87 -11.02
C ILE A 131 -32.40 10.22 -10.42
N SER A 132 -32.39 11.28 -11.23
CA SER A 132 -32.08 12.65 -10.79
C SER A 132 -33.05 13.11 -9.71
N ASP A 133 -34.36 12.93 -9.92
CA ASP A 133 -35.41 13.33 -9.00
C ASP A 133 -35.35 12.58 -7.65
N ARG A 134 -34.77 11.37 -7.65
CA ARG A 134 -34.71 10.49 -6.48
C ARG A 134 -33.31 10.30 -5.92
N GLN A 135 -32.34 11.09 -6.37
CA GLN A 135 -30.93 10.90 -6.01
C GLN A 135 -30.72 10.81 -4.49
N GLN A 136 -31.30 11.71 -3.71
CA GLN A 136 -31.17 11.70 -2.25
C GLN A 136 -31.80 10.45 -1.61
N ALA A 137 -32.96 10.02 -2.10
CA ALA A 137 -33.64 8.82 -1.60
C ALA A 137 -32.83 7.55 -1.93
N LEU A 138 -32.28 7.46 -3.14
CA LEU A 138 -31.42 6.35 -3.56
C LEU A 138 -30.15 6.27 -2.70
N ILE A 139 -29.51 7.40 -2.42
CA ILE A 139 -28.35 7.48 -1.50
C ILE A 139 -28.77 7.05 -0.08
N GLY A 140 -29.93 7.50 0.39
CA GLY A 140 -30.47 7.10 1.70
C GLY A 140 -30.68 5.58 1.82
N ILE A 141 -31.24 4.96 0.79
CA ILE A 141 -31.40 3.49 0.71
C ILE A 141 -30.03 2.80 0.74
N ALA A 142 -29.06 3.28 -0.03
CA ALA A 142 -27.72 2.71 -0.08
C ALA A 142 -27.02 2.77 1.30
N ASN A 143 -27.07 3.92 1.97
CA ASN A 143 -26.50 4.09 3.30
C ASN A 143 -27.17 3.19 4.35
N ASN A 144 -28.50 3.05 4.28
CA ASN A 144 -29.26 2.22 5.23
C ASN A 144 -29.10 0.71 4.98
N SER A 145 -28.68 0.30 3.78
CA SER A 145 -28.44 -1.10 3.44
C SER A 145 -27.16 -1.64 4.09
N HIS A 146 -26.23 -0.76 4.48
CA HIS A 146 -25.04 -1.12 5.25
C HIS A 146 -24.76 -0.07 6.34
N PRO A 147 -25.54 -0.06 7.44
CA PRO A 147 -25.52 1.01 8.44
C PRO A 147 -24.23 1.08 9.28
N ARG A 148 -23.32 0.09 9.12
CA ARG A 148 -21.98 0.07 9.71
C ARG A 148 -20.94 0.17 8.60
N ILE A 149 -20.84 1.34 7.95
CA ILE A 149 -19.74 1.68 7.03
C ILE A 149 -18.59 2.32 7.80
#